data_AF-A0A840XXG6-F1
#
_entry.id   AF-A0A840XXG6-F1
#
_cell.length_a   1.000
_cell.length_b   1.000
_cell.length_c   1.000
_cell.angle_alpha   90.00
_cell.angle_beta   90.00
_cell.angle_gamma   90.00
#
_symmetry.space_group_name_H-M   'P 1'
#
loop_
_entity.id
_entity.type
_entity.pdbx_description
1 polymer ?
#
loop_
_entity_poly.entity_id
_entity_poly.type
_entity_poly.pdbx_seq_one_letter_code
_entity_poly.pdbx_strand_id
1 'polypeptide(L)'
;MGRHVGTIPKSLLAGQWSVSFKTRGGANWQQVGMVPLSRLPVADIALLRQLVAGDDLARFYLALAEAEAARGEDASLVRIGHARCGAALGARFDGIAVFSTVGELDDADLSALLDWPGRLELHLTDLHHARLGRLSAQGLGSARRMVAMEAPTRGAAPDPEASLLDAAGFAAAAALMARSNPETVLSARMAALPFAGIREAGRLVAIAGTIGVAGDTALIGHFLTVPEARRLGLARRLALHLRWHFAQSGVTRLLLATTEDNRPAFRAYSAAGFSVSGQRWQVDRTVGPFDGPARTTRQPSSSPAPPLSTKAERQ
;
A
#
# COMPACT_ATOMS: atom_id res chain seq x y z
N MET A 1 31.44 -23.46 15.15
CA MET A 1 30.90 -23.80 13.81
C MET A 1 29.98 -22.67 13.36
N GLY A 2 30.53 -21.66 12.70
CA GLY A 2 29.76 -20.53 12.16
C GLY A 2 29.13 -20.91 10.82
N ARG A 3 27.81 -20.78 10.70
CA ARG A 3 27.12 -20.95 9.41
C ARG A 3 27.18 -19.63 8.66
N HIS A 4 27.81 -19.67 7.48
CA HIS A 4 27.78 -18.60 6.49
C HIS A 4 26.33 -18.27 6.11
N VAL A 5 25.97 -17.00 6.25
CA VAL A 5 24.74 -16.42 5.68
C VAL A 5 24.99 -16.25 4.18
N GLY A 6 24.34 -17.07 3.36
CA GLY A 6 24.45 -17.03 1.91
C GLY A 6 23.87 -15.74 1.34
N THR A 7 24.67 -15.02 0.58
CA THR A 7 24.25 -13.89 -0.25
C THR A 7 23.34 -14.43 -1.36
N ILE A 8 22.14 -13.89 -1.52
CA ILE A 8 21.23 -14.26 -2.62
C ILE A 8 21.87 -13.79 -3.94
N PRO A 9 22.05 -14.66 -4.94
CA PRO A 9 22.66 -14.26 -6.21
C PRO A 9 21.77 -13.28 -6.99
N LYS A 10 22.37 -12.18 -7.46
CA LYS A 10 21.73 -11.16 -8.33
C LYS A 10 21.31 -11.68 -9.72
N SER A 11 21.58 -12.93 -10.07
CA SER A 11 21.45 -13.46 -11.44
C SER A 11 20.12 -14.14 -11.78
N LEU A 12 19.08 -14.01 -10.95
CA LEU A 12 17.75 -14.61 -11.20
C LEU A 12 16.66 -13.64 -11.69
N LEU A 13 17.00 -12.38 -12.02
CA LEU A 13 16.02 -11.31 -12.27
C LEU A 13 15.88 -10.84 -13.74
N ALA A 14 16.31 -11.61 -14.73
CA ALA A 14 16.23 -11.20 -16.13
C ALA A 14 15.44 -12.19 -17.01
N GLY A 15 14.16 -12.38 -16.69
CA GLY A 15 13.18 -12.88 -17.66
C GLY A 15 12.34 -11.71 -18.16
N GLN A 16 12.63 -11.19 -19.35
CA GLN A 16 11.78 -10.19 -20.01
C GLN A 16 10.43 -10.82 -20.36
N TRP A 17 9.39 -10.48 -19.60
CA TRP A 17 8.01 -10.78 -19.97
C TRP A 17 7.25 -9.47 -20.16
N SER A 18 6.76 -9.24 -21.38
CA SER A 18 5.86 -8.14 -21.68
C SER A 18 4.42 -8.55 -21.34
N VAL A 19 4.01 -8.42 -20.07
CA VAL A 19 2.61 -8.06 -19.83
C VAL A 19 2.51 -6.62 -20.32
N SER A 20 1.77 -6.39 -21.40
CA SER A 20 1.65 -5.04 -21.99
C SER A 20 0.77 -4.18 -21.09
N PHE A 21 1.36 -3.69 -19.99
CA PHE A 21 0.88 -2.48 -19.33
C PHE A 21 1.21 -1.35 -20.29
N LYS A 22 0.27 -1.04 -21.19
CA LYS A 22 0.39 0.17 -22.00
C LYS A 22 0.44 1.35 -21.03
N THR A 23 1.62 1.92 -20.82
CA THR A 23 1.82 3.24 -20.24
C THR A 23 1.31 4.30 -21.24
N ARG A 24 0.01 4.24 -21.54
CA ARG A 24 -0.66 5.27 -22.35
C ARG A 24 -0.72 6.53 -21.50
N GLY A 25 0.03 7.54 -21.94
CA GLY A 25 0.10 8.84 -21.31
C GLY A 25 1.25 8.90 -20.31
N GLY A 26 2.40 9.41 -20.77
CA GLY A 26 3.33 10.04 -19.86
C GLY A 26 2.63 11.27 -19.28
N ALA A 27 1.86 11.07 -18.20
CA ALA A 27 1.29 12.16 -17.44
C ALA A 27 2.46 13.08 -17.09
N ASN A 28 2.41 14.32 -17.62
CA ASN A 28 3.47 15.27 -17.43
C ASN A 28 3.40 15.75 -15.98
N TRP A 29 4.03 15.01 -15.08
CA TRP A 29 4.10 15.30 -13.65
C TRP A 29 4.60 16.73 -13.36
N GLN A 30 5.27 17.37 -14.33
CA GLN A 30 5.65 18.77 -14.28
C GLN A 30 4.45 19.72 -14.17
N GLN A 31 3.29 19.34 -14.76
CA GLN A 31 2.07 20.14 -14.72
C GLN A 31 1.55 20.35 -13.29
N VAL A 32 1.76 19.37 -12.42
CA VAL A 32 1.36 19.45 -10.99
C VAL A 32 2.54 19.83 -10.07
N GLY A 33 3.69 20.19 -10.66
CA GLY A 33 4.91 20.53 -9.93
C GLY A 33 5.47 19.40 -9.05
N MET A 34 5.11 18.15 -9.35
CA MET A 34 5.76 16.99 -8.75
C MET A 34 7.11 16.79 -9.45
N VAL A 35 8.14 16.31 -8.75
CA VAL A 35 9.46 16.04 -9.32
C VAL A 35 9.97 14.68 -8.84
N PRO A 36 10.68 13.90 -9.68
CA PRO A 36 11.37 12.71 -9.20
C PRO A 36 12.37 13.05 -8.09
N LEU A 37 12.46 12.20 -7.06
CA LEU A 37 13.37 12.43 -5.94
C LEU A 37 14.84 12.59 -6.40
N SER A 38 15.25 11.83 -7.41
CA SER A 38 16.58 11.87 -8.04
C SER A 38 16.98 13.25 -8.57
N ARG A 39 16.01 14.15 -8.78
CA ARG A 39 16.21 15.50 -9.31
C ARG A 39 16.19 16.58 -8.24
N LEU A 40 15.93 16.23 -6.99
CA LEU A 40 15.91 17.21 -5.90
C LEU A 40 17.33 17.58 -5.45
N PRO A 41 17.58 18.86 -5.14
CA PRO A 41 18.79 19.27 -4.44
C PRO A 41 18.97 18.54 -3.10
N VAL A 42 20.21 18.33 -2.67
CA VAL A 42 20.54 17.68 -1.38
C VAL A 42 19.87 18.40 -0.21
N ALA A 43 19.78 19.74 -0.24
CA ALA A 43 19.12 20.53 0.79
C ALA A 43 17.60 20.24 0.88
N ASP A 44 16.96 19.96 -0.25
CA ASP A 44 15.54 19.61 -0.30
C ASP A 44 15.30 18.19 0.23
N ILE A 45 16.20 17.24 -0.06
CA ILE A 45 16.16 15.90 0.54
C ILE A 45 16.33 15.98 2.07
N ALA A 46 17.23 16.83 2.56
CA ALA A 46 17.41 17.05 4.00
C ALA A 46 16.14 17.63 4.64
N LEU A 47 15.48 18.61 3.99
CA LEU A 47 14.19 19.14 4.44
C LEU A 47 13.12 18.05 4.49
N LEU A 48 13.00 17.20 3.46
CA LEU A 48 12.02 16.11 3.43
C LEU A 48 12.22 15.16 4.61
N ARG A 49 13.46 14.80 4.94
CA ARG A 49 13.77 13.95 6.11
C ARG A 49 13.29 14.58 7.42
N GLN A 50 13.38 15.90 7.56
CA GLN A 50 12.84 16.63 8.71
C GLN A 50 11.30 16.60 8.72
N LEU A 51 10.67 16.87 7.58
CA LEU A 51 9.21 16.90 7.45
C LEU A 51 8.54 15.54 7.75
N VAL A 52 9.20 14.42 7.40
CA VAL A 52 8.66 13.07 7.64
C VAL A 52 9.08 12.46 8.98
N ALA A 53 9.90 13.16 9.80
CA ALA A 53 10.49 12.58 11.00
C ALA A 53 9.46 12.01 11.99
N GLY A 54 8.31 12.68 12.13
CA GLY A 54 7.21 12.27 13.01
C GLY A 54 6.20 11.30 12.40
N ASP A 55 6.42 10.81 11.19
CA ASP A 55 5.43 10.05 10.42
C ASP A 55 6.03 8.79 9.81
N ASP A 56 5.73 7.63 10.39
CA ASP A 56 6.37 6.37 10.00
C ASP A 56 6.10 5.96 8.55
N LEU A 57 4.86 6.14 8.09
CA LEU A 57 4.48 5.77 6.74
C LEU A 57 5.15 6.71 5.72
N ALA A 58 5.19 8.02 6.00
CA ALA A 58 5.86 8.97 5.13
C ALA A 58 7.39 8.79 5.14
N ARG A 59 7.99 8.45 6.29
CA ARG A 59 9.42 8.13 6.39
C ARG A 59 9.76 6.91 5.55
N PHE A 60 8.91 5.88 5.58
CA PHE A 60 9.06 4.71 4.71
C PHE A 60 8.97 5.10 3.23
N TYR A 61 8.00 5.92 2.82
CA TYR A 61 7.89 6.35 1.42
C TYR A 61 9.10 7.16 0.95
N LEU A 62 9.66 8.02 1.80
CA LEU A 62 10.90 8.73 1.49
C LEU A 62 12.08 7.75 1.34
N ALA A 63 12.24 6.80 2.27
CA ALA A 63 13.31 5.81 2.21
C ALA A 63 13.20 4.91 0.96
N LEU A 64 11.98 4.54 0.56
CA LEU A 64 11.72 3.80 -0.67
C LEU A 64 12.11 4.64 -1.89
N ALA A 65 11.72 5.91 -1.93
CA ALA A 65 12.08 6.83 -3.00
C ALA A 65 13.60 7.04 -3.11
N GLU A 66 14.32 7.12 -1.99
CA GLU A 66 15.78 7.21 -1.96
C GLU A 66 16.43 5.94 -2.52
N ALA A 67 15.92 4.77 -2.15
CA ALA A 67 16.41 3.49 -2.65
C ALA A 67 16.16 3.33 -4.16
N GLU A 68 15.00 3.77 -4.65
CA GLU A 68 14.66 3.83 -6.08
C GLU A 68 15.59 4.78 -6.84
N ALA A 69 15.77 6.01 -6.35
CA ALA A 69 16.66 6.99 -6.95
C ALA A 69 18.12 6.48 -7.02
N ALA A 70 18.59 5.77 -6.00
CA ALA A 70 19.92 5.14 -5.99
C ALA A 70 20.08 4.04 -7.06
N ARG A 71 18.98 3.46 -7.55
CA ARG A 71 18.96 2.51 -8.67
C ARG A 71 18.73 3.18 -10.03
N GLY A 72 18.57 4.51 -10.07
CA GLY A 72 18.22 5.25 -11.28
C GLY A 72 16.74 5.13 -11.67
N GLU A 73 15.87 4.80 -10.72
CA GLU A 73 14.42 4.71 -10.92
C GLU A 73 13.74 6.04 -10.53
N ASP A 74 12.93 6.59 -11.44
CA ASP A 74 12.15 7.84 -11.24
C ASP A 74 10.65 7.55 -11.01
N ALA A 75 10.35 6.49 -10.24
CA ALA A 75 8.96 6.08 -9.97
C ALA A 75 8.33 6.87 -8.81
N SER A 76 9.12 7.19 -7.79
CA SER A 76 8.73 8.08 -6.70
C SER A 76 8.78 9.56 -7.09
N LEU A 77 7.70 10.27 -6.77
CA LEU A 77 7.50 11.68 -7.03
C LEU A 77 7.34 12.44 -5.72
N VAL A 78 7.85 13.67 -5.68
CA VAL A 78 7.75 14.55 -4.53
C VAL A 78 7.35 15.96 -4.96
N ARG A 79 6.55 16.64 -4.14
CA ARG A 79 6.35 18.09 -4.18
C ARG A 79 6.64 18.66 -2.80
N ILE A 80 7.51 19.65 -2.73
CA ILE A 80 7.69 20.47 -1.52
C ILE A 80 6.75 21.65 -1.64
N GLY A 81 5.98 21.93 -0.59
CA GLY A 81 5.01 23.03 -0.59
C GLY A 81 5.70 24.39 -0.71
N HIS A 82 4.97 25.40 -1.18
CA HIS A 82 5.53 26.73 -1.45
C HIS A 82 6.20 27.35 -0.22
N ALA A 83 5.56 27.22 0.95
CA ALA A 83 6.08 27.71 2.23
C ALA A 83 7.18 26.82 2.84
N ARG A 84 7.53 25.69 2.19
CA ARG A 84 8.56 24.73 2.63
C ARG A 84 8.35 24.13 4.02
N CYS A 85 7.11 24.17 4.53
CA CYS A 85 6.70 23.57 5.79
C CYS A 85 5.90 22.27 5.62
N GLY A 86 5.73 21.80 4.38
CA GLY A 86 5.05 20.55 4.06
C GLY A 86 5.47 19.98 2.72
N ALA A 87 5.07 18.74 2.47
CA ALA A 87 5.36 18.02 1.23
C ALA A 87 4.29 16.99 0.90
N ALA A 88 4.23 16.61 -0.38
CA ALA A 88 3.54 15.42 -0.85
C ALA A 88 4.57 14.44 -1.41
N LEU A 89 4.54 13.20 -0.94
CA LEU A 89 5.39 12.10 -1.41
C LEU A 89 4.51 11.01 -1.99
N GLY A 90 4.94 10.37 -3.06
CA GLY A 90 4.27 9.16 -3.49
C GLY A 90 4.85 8.56 -4.74
N ALA A 91 4.06 7.75 -5.42
CA ALA A 91 4.53 6.99 -6.57
C ALA A 91 3.44 6.83 -7.63
N ARG A 92 3.89 6.54 -8.84
CA ARG A 92 3.02 6.08 -9.91
C ARG A 92 2.94 4.56 -9.88
N PHE A 93 1.72 4.08 -9.99
CA PHE A 93 1.40 2.68 -10.23
C PHE A 93 0.68 2.55 -11.57
N ASP A 94 0.36 1.32 -11.95
CA ASP A 94 -0.23 1.07 -13.26
C ASP A 94 -1.67 1.61 -13.25
N GLY A 95 -1.87 2.78 -13.86
CA GLY A 95 -3.18 3.43 -13.99
C GLY A 95 -3.61 4.33 -12.82
N ILE A 96 -2.76 4.57 -11.81
CA ILE A 96 -3.07 5.45 -10.67
C ILE A 96 -1.81 6.08 -10.05
N ALA A 97 -1.93 7.32 -9.59
CA ALA A 97 -0.94 7.93 -8.69
C ALA A 97 -1.44 7.88 -7.25
N VAL A 98 -0.55 7.60 -6.30
CA VAL A 98 -0.87 7.63 -4.87
C VAL A 98 0.06 8.62 -4.21
N PHE A 99 -0.46 9.65 -3.54
CA PHE A 99 0.32 10.66 -2.82
C PHE A 99 -0.08 10.75 -1.35
N SER A 100 0.92 10.80 -0.48
CA SER A 100 0.80 11.05 0.96
C SER A 100 1.33 12.43 1.31
N THR A 101 0.56 13.19 2.06
CA THR A 101 0.96 14.54 2.50
C THR A 101 1.57 14.51 3.91
N VAL A 102 2.53 15.41 4.18
CA VAL A 102 3.15 15.65 5.49
C VAL A 102 3.35 17.16 5.72
N GLY A 103 3.52 17.55 6.98
CA GLY A 103 3.66 18.96 7.36
C GLY A 103 2.44 19.79 6.97
N GLU A 104 2.68 21.00 6.46
CA GLU A 104 1.65 21.93 6.02
C GLU A 104 1.80 22.31 4.54
N LEU A 105 0.78 21.97 3.74
CA LEU A 105 0.60 22.34 2.35
C LEU A 105 -0.57 23.32 2.25
N ASP A 106 -0.36 24.45 1.58
CA ASP A 106 -1.40 25.45 1.36
C ASP A 106 -2.46 24.99 0.34
N ASP A 107 -3.49 25.82 0.15
CA ASP A 107 -4.59 25.51 -0.76
C ASP A 107 -4.11 25.41 -2.23
N ALA A 108 -3.06 26.13 -2.62
CA ALA A 108 -2.48 26.07 -3.95
C ALA A 108 -1.70 24.77 -4.17
N ASP A 109 -0.95 24.32 -3.16
CA ASP A 109 -0.24 23.04 -3.16
C ASP A 109 -1.20 21.86 -3.28
N LEU A 110 -2.29 21.87 -2.50
CA LEU A 110 -3.31 20.82 -2.57
C LEU A 110 -4.07 20.85 -3.89
N SER A 111 -4.39 22.05 -4.41
CA SER A 111 -5.01 22.19 -5.74
C SER A 111 -4.12 21.63 -6.85
N ALA A 112 -2.81 21.90 -6.80
CA ALA A 112 -1.88 21.34 -7.77
C ALA A 112 -1.87 19.80 -7.76
N LEU A 113 -1.99 19.15 -6.59
CA LEU A 113 -2.12 17.69 -6.53
C LEU A 113 -3.43 17.21 -7.18
N LEU A 114 -4.53 17.95 -6.98
CA LEU A 114 -5.82 17.65 -7.58
C LEU A 114 -5.82 17.85 -9.09
N ASP A 115 -4.93 18.66 -9.65
CA ASP A 115 -4.80 18.82 -11.11
C ASP A 115 -4.14 17.62 -11.80
N TRP A 116 -3.82 16.54 -11.06
CA TRP A 116 -3.31 15.30 -11.65
C TRP A 116 -4.26 14.80 -12.75
N PRO A 117 -3.76 14.53 -13.97
CA PRO A 117 -4.63 14.27 -15.13
C PRO A 117 -5.28 12.87 -15.14
N GLY A 118 -4.95 12.00 -14.19
CA GLY A 118 -5.44 10.63 -14.12
C GLY A 118 -6.10 10.29 -12.78
N ARG A 119 -6.24 8.97 -12.52
CA ARG A 119 -6.67 8.49 -11.21
C ARG A 119 -5.65 8.87 -10.15
N LEU A 120 -6.16 9.31 -9.01
CA LEU A 120 -5.37 9.76 -7.89
C LEU A 120 -5.94 9.17 -6.61
N GLU A 121 -5.08 8.71 -5.73
CA GLU A 121 -5.40 8.42 -4.34
C GLU A 121 -4.54 9.32 -3.44
N LEU A 122 -5.18 10.00 -2.51
CA LEU A 122 -4.56 10.91 -1.56
C LEU A 122 -4.63 10.33 -0.16
N HIS A 123 -3.50 10.32 0.54
CA HIS A 123 -3.35 9.95 1.94
C HIS A 123 -3.04 11.21 2.75
N LEU A 124 -4.08 11.82 3.31
CA LEU A 124 -4.04 13.16 3.91
C LEU A 124 -3.90 13.10 5.43
N THR A 125 -3.24 14.11 5.98
CA THR A 125 -3.36 14.43 7.42
C THR A 125 -4.76 15.01 7.70
N ASP A 126 -5.14 15.12 8.98
CA ASP A 126 -6.40 15.79 9.36
C ASP A 126 -6.45 17.23 8.85
N LEU A 127 -5.32 17.95 8.94
CA LEU A 127 -5.19 19.32 8.43
C LEU A 127 -5.50 19.38 6.94
N HIS A 128 -4.83 18.56 6.13
CA HIS A 128 -5.01 18.60 4.67
C HIS A 128 -6.38 18.11 4.22
N HIS A 129 -6.98 17.15 4.93
CA HIS A 129 -8.35 16.74 4.66
C HIS A 129 -9.36 17.87 4.92
N ALA A 130 -9.21 18.60 6.04
CA ALA A 130 -10.05 19.76 6.33
C ALA A 130 -9.89 20.88 5.29
N ARG A 131 -8.66 21.12 4.81
CA ARG A 131 -8.39 22.09 3.72
C ARG A 131 -9.01 21.62 2.40
N LEU A 132 -8.85 20.34 2.05
CA LEU A 132 -9.39 19.75 0.84
C LEU A 132 -10.92 19.93 0.74
N GLY A 133 -11.64 19.84 1.87
CA GLY A 133 -13.09 20.06 1.90
C GLY A 133 -13.54 21.48 1.51
N ARG A 134 -12.62 22.45 1.44
CA ARG A 134 -12.87 23.82 0.97
C ARG A 134 -12.52 24.03 -0.50
N LEU A 135 -11.79 23.09 -1.11
CA LEU A 135 -11.38 23.16 -2.50
C LEU A 135 -12.49 22.57 -3.38
N SER A 136 -12.82 23.27 -4.46
CA SER A 136 -13.70 22.73 -5.48
C SER A 136 -12.88 21.86 -6.43
N ALA A 137 -13.05 20.54 -6.34
CA ALA A 137 -12.43 19.61 -7.27
C ALA A 137 -13.42 18.55 -7.74
N GLN A 138 -13.45 18.34 -9.05
CA GLN A 138 -14.28 17.32 -9.66
C GLN A 138 -13.74 15.92 -9.38
N GLY A 139 -14.66 14.97 -9.27
CA GLY A 139 -14.33 13.55 -9.20
C GLY A 139 -13.78 13.07 -7.87
N LEU A 140 -13.82 13.89 -6.81
CA LEU A 140 -13.48 13.45 -5.46
C LEU A 140 -14.50 12.43 -4.95
N GLY A 141 -14.02 11.27 -4.52
CA GLY A 141 -14.81 10.26 -3.84
C GLY A 141 -14.92 10.54 -2.34
N SER A 142 -15.66 9.67 -1.64
CA SER A 142 -15.81 9.75 -0.19
C SER A 142 -14.48 9.52 0.52
N ALA A 143 -14.18 10.39 1.50
CA ALA A 143 -13.05 10.23 2.38
C ALA A 143 -13.26 9.05 3.34
N ARG A 144 -12.20 8.25 3.53
CA ARG A 144 -12.20 7.11 4.45
C ARG A 144 -11.08 7.27 5.44
N ARG A 145 -11.33 6.93 6.71
CA ARG A 145 -10.26 6.85 7.70
C ARG A 145 -9.35 5.67 7.39
N MET A 146 -8.08 5.95 7.20
CA MET A 146 -7.01 4.98 6.99
C MET A 146 -6.18 4.88 8.26
N VAL A 147 -5.85 3.67 8.66
CA VAL A 147 -5.00 3.34 9.81
C VAL A 147 -3.74 2.69 9.30
N ALA A 148 -2.60 3.29 9.61
CA ALA A 148 -1.30 2.67 9.46
C ALA A 148 -1.03 1.78 10.67
N MET A 149 -0.52 0.58 10.43
CA MET A 149 -0.16 -0.37 11.45
C MET A 149 1.25 -0.90 11.22
N GLU A 150 1.91 -1.29 12.29
CA GLU A 150 3.25 -1.83 12.26
C GLU A 150 3.40 -3.08 13.10
N ALA A 151 4.40 -3.89 12.78
CA ALA A 151 4.82 -5.00 13.63
C ALA A 151 6.33 -5.23 13.51
N PRO A 152 7.03 -5.63 14.58
CA PRO A 152 8.36 -6.21 14.44
C PRO A 152 8.27 -7.54 13.68
N THR A 153 9.29 -7.89 12.89
CA THR A 153 9.34 -9.18 12.20
C THR A 153 9.74 -10.34 13.13
N ARG A 154 10.47 -10.05 14.21
CA ARG A 154 10.94 -11.03 15.19
C ARG A 154 9.78 -11.83 15.80
N GLY A 155 9.99 -13.14 15.97
CA GLY A 155 9.08 -14.03 16.67
C GLY A 155 7.91 -14.55 15.84
N ALA A 156 7.84 -14.22 14.55
CA ALA A 156 6.88 -14.83 13.64
C ALA A 156 7.32 -16.22 13.19
N ALA A 157 6.35 -17.13 13.03
CA ALA A 157 6.55 -18.47 12.50
C ALA A 157 6.00 -18.56 11.06
N PRO A 158 6.61 -19.36 10.18
CA PRO A 158 6.05 -19.60 8.86
C PRO A 158 4.74 -20.37 8.98
N ASP A 159 3.80 -20.08 8.09
CA ASP A 159 2.67 -20.97 7.86
C ASP A 159 3.05 -22.09 6.87
N PRO A 160 2.82 -23.38 7.19
CA PRO A 160 3.23 -24.50 6.35
C PRO A 160 2.44 -24.62 5.04
N GLU A 161 1.25 -24.02 4.93
CA GLU A 161 0.47 -24.03 3.68
C GLU A 161 0.71 -22.78 2.83
N ALA A 162 1.36 -21.75 3.40
CA ALA A 162 1.72 -20.56 2.65
C ALA A 162 3.05 -20.76 1.91
N SER A 163 3.09 -20.30 0.66
CA SER A 163 4.28 -20.32 -0.17
C SER A 163 4.49 -18.97 -0.83
N LEU A 164 5.75 -18.61 -1.07
CA LEU A 164 6.08 -17.46 -1.92
C LEU A 164 5.66 -17.77 -3.36
N LEU A 165 5.12 -16.75 -4.01
CA LEU A 165 4.69 -16.82 -5.40
C LEU A 165 5.86 -16.47 -6.30
N ASP A 166 6.08 -17.32 -7.31
CA ASP A 166 6.94 -17.00 -8.45
C ASP A 166 6.21 -16.07 -9.43
N ALA A 167 6.80 -15.82 -10.60
CA ALA A 167 6.21 -14.96 -11.62
C ALA A 167 4.82 -15.45 -12.09
N ALA A 168 4.63 -16.76 -12.25
CA ALA A 168 3.35 -17.34 -12.65
C ALA A 168 2.30 -17.21 -11.52
N GLY A 169 2.71 -17.41 -10.27
CA GLY A 169 1.92 -17.19 -9.08
C GLY A 169 1.50 -15.72 -8.93
N PHE A 170 2.43 -14.79 -9.16
CA PHE A 170 2.13 -13.35 -9.16
C PHE A 170 1.10 -12.98 -10.23
N ALA A 171 1.25 -13.49 -11.46
CA ALA A 171 0.27 -13.26 -12.52
C ALA A 171 -1.13 -13.81 -12.14
N ALA A 172 -1.19 -15.01 -11.55
CA ALA A 172 -2.45 -15.58 -11.05
C ALA A 172 -3.05 -14.75 -9.91
N ALA A 173 -2.21 -14.23 -9.01
CA ALA A 173 -2.62 -13.35 -7.93
C ALA A 173 -3.19 -12.03 -8.44
N ALA A 174 -2.48 -11.38 -9.36
CA ALA A 174 -2.94 -10.14 -10.01
C ALA A 174 -4.27 -10.33 -10.72
N ALA A 175 -4.44 -11.42 -11.46
CA ALA A 175 -5.71 -11.75 -12.11
C ALA A 175 -6.85 -11.98 -11.09
N LEU A 176 -6.58 -12.64 -9.96
CA LEU A 176 -7.58 -12.84 -8.91
C LEU A 176 -7.96 -11.52 -8.21
N MET A 177 -6.99 -10.64 -7.95
CA MET A 177 -7.23 -9.31 -7.40
C MET A 177 -8.02 -8.44 -8.35
N ALA A 178 -7.68 -8.40 -9.64
CA ALA A 178 -8.42 -7.63 -10.63
C ALA A 178 -9.90 -8.02 -10.70
N ARG A 179 -10.22 -9.32 -10.57
CA ARG A 179 -11.61 -9.80 -10.53
C ARG A 179 -12.35 -9.50 -9.22
N SER A 180 -11.65 -9.59 -8.09
CA SER A 180 -12.28 -9.53 -6.75
C SER A 180 -12.30 -8.13 -6.14
N ASN A 181 -11.33 -7.31 -6.52
CA ASN A 181 -11.11 -5.95 -6.05
C ASN A 181 -10.35 -5.16 -7.14
N PRO A 182 -11.05 -4.72 -8.21
CA PRO A 182 -10.43 -4.03 -9.36
C PRO A 182 -9.74 -2.71 -8.99
N GLU A 183 -10.05 -2.17 -7.80
CA GLU A 183 -9.44 -0.96 -7.26
C GLU A 183 -8.09 -1.21 -6.58
N THR A 184 -7.65 -2.46 -6.50
CA THR A 184 -6.35 -2.79 -5.90
C THR A 184 -5.23 -2.15 -6.71
N VAL A 185 -4.46 -1.27 -6.07
CA VAL A 185 -3.26 -0.68 -6.66
C VAL A 185 -2.20 -1.76 -6.83
N LEU A 186 -1.93 -2.14 -8.07
CA LEU A 186 -0.86 -3.06 -8.46
C LEU A 186 0.05 -2.39 -9.48
N SER A 187 1.28 -2.87 -9.57
CA SER A 187 2.18 -2.48 -10.65
C SER A 187 3.10 -3.64 -11.03
N ALA A 188 3.50 -3.70 -12.30
CA ALA A 188 4.48 -4.67 -12.80
C ALA A 188 5.75 -4.74 -11.94
N ARG A 189 6.20 -3.62 -11.37
CA ARG A 189 7.38 -3.57 -10.49
C ARG A 189 7.24 -4.41 -9.21
N MET A 190 6.01 -4.65 -8.76
CA MET A 190 5.74 -5.48 -7.59
C MET A 190 5.97 -6.98 -7.84
N ALA A 191 6.08 -7.41 -9.11
CA ALA A 191 6.36 -8.81 -9.45
C ALA A 191 7.74 -9.28 -8.94
N ALA A 192 8.66 -8.35 -8.70
CA ALA A 192 9.98 -8.63 -8.13
C ALA A 192 9.98 -8.65 -6.59
N LEU A 193 8.85 -8.36 -5.95
CA LEU A 193 8.71 -8.32 -4.49
C LEU A 193 8.05 -9.59 -3.95
N PRO A 194 8.27 -9.95 -2.67
CA PRO A 194 7.65 -11.13 -2.09
C PRO A 194 6.12 -11.03 -2.09
N PHE A 195 5.46 -11.95 -2.77
CA PHE A 195 4.05 -12.25 -2.62
C PHE A 195 3.92 -13.65 -2.03
N ALA A 196 2.96 -13.85 -1.13
CA ALA A 196 2.67 -15.14 -0.53
C ALA A 196 1.22 -15.55 -0.83
N GLY A 197 0.99 -16.85 -1.02
CA GLY A 197 -0.34 -17.39 -1.24
C GLY A 197 -0.56 -18.72 -0.56
N ILE A 198 -1.84 -18.99 -0.27
CA ILE A 198 -2.33 -20.30 0.19
C ILE A 198 -3.21 -20.87 -0.93
N ARG A 199 -3.04 -22.18 -1.20
CA ARG A 199 -3.77 -22.89 -2.23
C ARG A 199 -4.63 -24.01 -1.65
N GLU A 200 -5.82 -24.18 -2.19
CA GLU A 200 -6.67 -25.34 -1.95
C GLU A 200 -6.96 -26.00 -3.30
N ALA A 201 -6.74 -27.32 -3.40
CA ALA A 201 -6.87 -28.08 -4.65
C ALA A 201 -6.15 -27.40 -5.85
N GLY A 202 -4.94 -26.86 -5.60
CA GLY A 202 -4.12 -26.16 -6.61
C GLY A 202 -4.53 -24.72 -6.91
N ARG A 203 -5.70 -24.25 -6.44
CA ARG A 203 -6.21 -22.90 -6.69
C ARG A 203 -5.80 -21.92 -5.58
N LEU A 204 -5.36 -20.71 -5.93
CA LEU A 204 -5.13 -19.64 -4.94
C LEU A 204 -6.45 -19.26 -4.26
N VAL A 205 -6.49 -19.39 -2.93
CA VAL A 205 -7.64 -19.01 -2.09
C VAL A 205 -7.36 -17.79 -1.21
N ALA A 206 -6.09 -17.53 -0.90
CA ALA A 206 -5.67 -16.33 -0.21
C ALA A 206 -4.31 -15.84 -0.70
N ILE A 207 -4.11 -14.52 -0.70
CA ILE A 207 -2.90 -13.84 -1.15
C ILE A 207 -2.59 -12.68 -0.20
N ALA A 208 -1.29 -12.41 0.00
CA ALA A 208 -0.77 -11.17 0.55
C ALA A 208 0.47 -10.76 -0.25
N GLY A 209 0.67 -9.46 -0.43
CA GLY A 209 1.72 -8.91 -1.28
C GLY A 209 2.60 -7.90 -0.56
N THR A 210 3.66 -7.50 -1.24
CA THR A 210 4.56 -6.45 -0.80
C THR A 210 4.47 -5.27 -1.77
N ILE A 211 4.30 -4.07 -1.21
CA ILE A 211 4.24 -2.81 -1.97
C ILE A 211 5.66 -2.27 -2.19
N GLY A 212 6.54 -2.39 -1.21
CA GLY A 212 7.94 -1.97 -1.30
C GLY A 212 8.78 -2.41 -0.10
N VAL A 213 10.10 -2.36 -0.26
CA VAL A 213 11.08 -2.63 0.79
C VAL A 213 12.14 -1.52 0.78
N ALA A 214 12.42 -0.94 1.93
CA ALA A 214 13.40 0.14 2.08
C ALA A 214 14.18 -0.04 3.38
N GLY A 215 15.50 -0.22 3.27
CA GLY A 215 16.35 -0.50 4.43
C GLY A 215 15.91 -1.76 5.17
N ASP A 216 15.61 -1.61 6.46
CA ASP A 216 15.15 -2.68 7.35
C ASP A 216 13.62 -2.78 7.48
N THR A 217 12.88 -2.05 6.63
CA THR A 217 11.42 -1.97 6.70
C THR A 217 10.78 -2.46 5.39
N ALA A 218 9.67 -3.20 5.49
CA ALA A 218 8.85 -3.56 4.34
C ALA A 218 7.39 -3.13 4.52
N LEU A 219 6.80 -2.58 3.46
CA LEU A 219 5.38 -2.24 3.39
C LEU A 219 4.64 -3.38 2.71
N ILE A 220 3.83 -4.11 3.48
CA ILE A 220 3.00 -5.21 2.98
C ILE A 220 1.55 -4.76 2.77
N GLY A 221 0.84 -5.46 1.91
CA GLY A 221 -0.52 -5.12 1.51
C GLY A 221 -1.15 -6.23 0.68
N HIS A 222 -2.07 -5.83 -0.21
CA HIS A 222 -2.69 -6.72 -1.20
C HIS A 222 -3.30 -7.99 -0.62
N PHE A 223 -3.86 -7.89 0.59
CA PHE A 223 -4.52 -9.01 1.22
C PHE A 223 -5.84 -9.31 0.53
N LEU A 224 -6.00 -10.54 0.06
CA LEU A 224 -7.23 -11.03 -0.54
C LEU A 224 -7.50 -12.46 -0.06
N THR A 225 -8.76 -12.75 0.24
CA THR A 225 -9.26 -14.11 0.48
C THR A 225 -10.56 -14.28 -0.29
N VAL A 226 -10.64 -15.33 -1.12
CA VAL A 226 -11.82 -15.64 -1.92
C VAL A 226 -13.03 -15.87 -1.02
N PRO A 227 -14.26 -15.52 -1.44
CA PRO A 227 -15.44 -15.54 -0.56
C PRO A 227 -15.65 -16.86 0.19
N GLU A 228 -15.39 -17.99 -0.49
CA GLU A 228 -15.62 -19.34 0.03
C GLU A 228 -14.62 -19.74 1.12
N ALA A 229 -13.43 -19.13 1.15
CA ALA A 229 -12.35 -19.42 2.10
C ALA A 229 -12.22 -18.36 3.22
N ARG A 230 -13.20 -17.44 3.33
CA ARG A 230 -13.20 -16.40 4.37
C ARG A 230 -13.49 -16.99 5.75
N ARG A 231 -13.09 -16.23 6.79
CA ARG A 231 -13.25 -16.59 8.21
C ARG A 231 -12.44 -17.81 8.67
N LEU A 232 -11.53 -18.31 7.82
CA LEU A 232 -10.57 -19.37 8.16
C LEU A 232 -9.21 -18.82 8.66
N GLY A 233 -9.13 -17.51 8.93
CA GLY A 233 -7.90 -16.87 9.41
C GLY A 233 -6.77 -16.72 8.38
N LEU A 234 -7.02 -16.98 7.09
CA LEU A 234 -5.98 -17.01 6.04
C LEU A 234 -5.19 -15.70 5.92
N ALA A 235 -5.85 -14.54 6.07
CA ALA A 235 -5.15 -13.24 6.05
C ALA A 235 -4.14 -13.11 7.21
N ARG A 236 -4.51 -13.54 8.42
CA ARG A 236 -3.61 -13.55 9.59
C ARG A 236 -2.43 -14.50 9.35
N ARG A 237 -2.71 -15.70 8.84
CA ARG A 237 -1.70 -16.72 8.50
C ARG A 237 -0.67 -16.19 7.51
N LEU A 238 -1.13 -15.54 6.44
CA LEU A 238 -0.26 -14.91 5.45
C LEU A 238 0.54 -13.73 6.02
N ALA A 239 -0.06 -12.90 6.87
CA ALA A 239 0.67 -11.81 7.54
C ALA A 239 1.80 -12.35 8.43
N LEU A 240 1.57 -13.43 9.18
CA LEU A 240 2.60 -14.12 9.98
C LEU A 240 3.69 -14.75 9.10
N HIS A 241 3.31 -15.39 7.99
CA HIS A 241 4.27 -15.96 7.04
C HIS A 241 5.16 -14.87 6.41
N LEU A 242 4.60 -13.73 5.99
CA LEU A 242 5.39 -12.60 5.49
C LEU A 242 6.30 -11.99 6.57
N ARG A 243 5.82 -11.84 7.82
CA ARG A 243 6.68 -11.43 8.95
C ARG A 243 7.87 -12.37 9.13
N TRP A 244 7.64 -13.68 9.10
CA TRP A 244 8.71 -14.66 9.18
C TRP A 244 9.68 -14.54 8.00
N HIS A 245 9.17 -14.47 6.77
CA HIS A 245 9.97 -14.37 5.55
C HIS A 245 10.91 -13.15 5.60
N PHE A 246 10.36 -11.98 5.92
CA PHE A 246 11.13 -10.75 6.04
C PHE A 246 12.12 -10.76 7.20
N ALA A 247 11.80 -11.43 8.32
CA ALA A 247 12.79 -11.66 9.38
C ALA A 247 14.03 -12.41 8.87
N GLN A 248 13.84 -13.39 7.97
CA GLN A 248 14.97 -14.15 7.39
C GLN A 248 15.83 -13.30 6.45
N SER A 249 15.27 -12.24 5.86
CA SER A 249 16.00 -11.34 4.96
C SER A 249 16.61 -10.12 5.67
N GLY A 250 16.57 -10.07 7.00
CA GLY A 250 17.12 -8.96 7.80
C GLY A 250 16.21 -7.73 7.91
N VAL A 251 14.97 -7.78 7.40
CA VAL A 251 13.97 -6.75 7.66
C VAL A 251 13.49 -6.91 9.10
N THR A 252 13.48 -5.82 9.85
CA THR A 252 13.18 -5.77 11.30
C THR A 252 11.75 -5.30 11.56
N ARG A 253 11.15 -4.56 10.62
CA ARG A 253 9.87 -3.88 10.77
C ARG A 253 8.97 -4.09 9.55
N LEU A 254 7.71 -4.42 9.78
CA LEU A 254 6.67 -4.38 8.75
C LEU A 254 5.71 -3.22 8.98
N LEU A 255 5.29 -2.60 7.89
CA LEU A 255 4.20 -1.64 7.84
C LEU A 255 3.06 -2.19 6.99
N LEU A 256 1.84 -1.78 7.28
CA LEU A 256 0.68 -1.91 6.41
C LEU A 256 -0.29 -0.77 6.66
N ALA A 257 -1.22 -0.55 5.73
CA ALA A 257 -2.33 0.36 5.94
C ALA A 257 -3.65 -0.32 5.56
N THR A 258 -4.71 0.02 6.26
CA THR A 258 -6.09 -0.42 5.98
C THR A 258 -7.07 0.67 6.33
N THR A 259 -8.31 0.57 5.91
CA THR A 259 -9.36 1.52 6.29
C THR A 259 -10.09 1.07 7.56
N GLU A 260 -10.57 2.00 8.38
CA GLU A 260 -11.27 1.71 9.64
C GLU A 260 -12.57 0.91 9.45
N ASP A 261 -13.24 1.12 8.31
CA ASP A 261 -14.43 0.36 7.92
C ASP A 261 -14.10 -1.10 7.54
N ASN A 262 -12.84 -1.42 7.26
CA ASN A 262 -12.35 -2.78 7.03
C ASN A 262 -12.01 -3.50 8.34
N ARG A 263 -13.02 -3.57 9.23
CA ARG A 263 -12.91 -4.23 10.54
C ARG A 263 -12.37 -5.66 10.48
N PRO A 264 -12.71 -6.51 9.47
CA PRO A 264 -12.12 -7.84 9.37
C PRO A 264 -10.60 -7.84 9.16
N ALA A 265 -10.09 -6.94 8.32
CA ALA A 265 -8.65 -6.82 8.09
C ALA A 265 -7.93 -6.30 9.34
N PHE A 266 -8.47 -5.25 9.97
CA PHE A 266 -7.92 -4.71 11.22
C PHE A 266 -7.76 -5.81 12.28
N ARG A 267 -8.81 -6.61 12.52
CA ARG A 267 -8.75 -7.74 13.47
C ARG A 267 -7.70 -8.79 13.08
N ALA A 268 -7.59 -9.12 11.79
CA ALA A 268 -6.60 -10.08 11.31
C ALA A 268 -5.17 -9.58 11.55
N TYR A 269 -4.90 -8.29 11.30
CA TYR A 269 -3.58 -7.68 11.51
C TYR A 269 -3.24 -7.55 12.99
N SER A 270 -4.17 -7.10 13.83
CA SER A 270 -3.96 -7.09 15.28
C SER A 270 -3.67 -8.48 15.83
N ALA A 271 -4.40 -9.51 15.39
CA ALA A 271 -4.14 -10.90 15.76
C ALA A 271 -2.82 -11.46 15.17
N ALA A 272 -2.27 -10.82 14.14
CA ALA A 272 -0.95 -11.09 13.59
C ALA A 272 0.16 -10.25 14.27
N GLY A 273 -0.15 -9.53 15.35
CA GLY A 273 0.82 -8.77 16.14
C GLY A 273 1.09 -7.35 15.65
N PHE A 274 0.23 -6.81 14.77
CA PHE A 274 0.33 -5.41 14.36
C PHE A 274 -0.36 -4.47 15.36
N SER A 275 0.29 -3.35 15.66
CA SER A 275 -0.24 -2.23 16.43
C SER A 275 -0.45 -1.01 15.55
N VAL A 276 -1.38 -0.14 15.93
CA VAL A 276 -1.60 1.14 15.23
C VAL A 276 -0.36 2.03 15.41
N SER A 277 0.15 2.58 14.30
CA SER A 277 1.29 3.52 14.29
C SER A 277 0.92 4.88 13.70
N GLY A 278 -0.24 5.02 13.07
CA GLY A 278 -0.70 6.31 12.55
C GLY A 278 -2.09 6.26 11.96
N GLN A 279 -2.64 7.45 11.70
CA GLN A 279 -3.94 7.62 11.06
C GLN A 279 -3.86 8.69 9.98
N ARG A 280 -4.65 8.48 8.92
CA ARG A 280 -4.76 9.36 7.76
C ARG A 280 -6.16 9.32 7.20
N TRP A 281 -6.44 10.21 6.26
CA TRP A 281 -7.59 10.12 5.36
C TRP A 281 -7.16 9.57 4.01
N GLN A 282 -7.86 8.57 3.51
CA GLN A 282 -7.77 8.15 2.11
C GLN A 282 -8.90 8.81 1.32
N VAL A 283 -8.54 9.56 0.27
CA VAL A 283 -9.46 10.19 -0.67
C VAL A 283 -9.08 9.77 -2.08
N ASP A 284 -10.01 9.17 -2.81
CA ASP A 284 -9.79 8.79 -4.20
C ASP A 284 -10.35 9.89 -5.11
N ARG A 285 -9.71 10.15 -6.25
CA ARG A 285 -10.20 11.05 -7.30
C ARG A 285 -10.15 10.36 -8.66
N THR A 286 -11.26 10.48 -9.40
CA THR A 286 -11.39 9.96 -10.76
C THR A 286 -11.93 11.05 -11.70
N VAL A 287 -11.21 11.38 -12.77
CA VAL A 287 -11.65 12.35 -13.78
C VAL A 287 -11.68 11.70 -15.16
N GLY A 288 -12.77 11.92 -15.90
CA GLY A 288 -13.03 11.36 -17.23
C GLY A 288 -13.77 10.00 -17.21
N PRO A 289 -14.26 9.53 -18.38
CA PRO A 289 -14.87 8.21 -18.50
C PRO A 289 -13.83 7.13 -18.17
N PHE A 290 -14.20 6.27 -17.23
CA PHE A 290 -13.41 5.12 -16.83
C PHE A 290 -13.82 3.92 -17.70
N ASP A 291 -12.89 3.38 -18.49
CA ASP A 291 -13.06 2.10 -19.20
C ASP A 291 -12.90 0.87 -18.26
N GLY A 292 -12.84 1.08 -16.95
CA GLY A 292 -12.83 0.01 -15.96
C GLY A 292 -14.18 -0.15 -15.25
N PRO A 293 -14.37 -1.22 -14.47
CA PRO A 293 -15.63 -1.48 -13.79
C PRO A 293 -15.93 -0.40 -12.74
N ALA A 294 -17.05 0.30 -12.90
CA ALA A 294 -17.52 1.32 -11.96
C ALA A 294 -17.48 0.82 -10.51
N ARG A 295 -17.02 1.69 -9.61
CA ARG A 295 -16.93 1.46 -8.17
C ARG A 295 -18.32 1.09 -7.65
N THR A 296 -18.53 -0.18 -7.28
CA THR A 296 -19.66 -0.52 -6.41
C THR A 296 -19.30 0.02 -5.03
N THR A 297 -19.90 1.15 -4.65
CA THR A 297 -19.97 1.53 -3.23
C THR A 297 -20.54 0.34 -2.49
N ARG A 298 -19.69 -0.33 -1.71
CA ARG A 298 -20.12 -1.42 -0.85
C ARG A 298 -21.05 -0.80 0.19
N GLN A 299 -22.36 -0.87 -0.05
CA GLN A 299 -23.32 -0.50 0.99
C GLN A 299 -23.00 -1.36 2.22
N PRO A 300 -22.94 -0.78 3.43
CA PRO A 300 -22.83 -1.57 4.64
C PRO A 300 -24.00 -2.55 4.66
N SER A 301 -23.70 -3.85 4.66
CA SER A 301 -24.72 -4.89 4.73
C SER A 301 -25.55 -4.67 6.00
N SER A 302 -26.77 -4.18 5.84
CA SER A 302 -27.78 -4.14 6.90
C SER A 302 -28.31 -5.54 7.15
N SER A 303 -27.46 -6.44 7.62
CA SER A 303 -27.93 -7.69 8.22
C SER A 303 -28.26 -7.39 9.68
N PRO A 304 -29.53 -7.55 10.12
CA PRO A 304 -29.88 -7.40 11.52
C PRO A 304 -29.10 -8.44 12.34
N ALA A 305 -28.58 -8.00 13.50
CA ALA A 305 -27.91 -8.87 14.44
C ALA A 305 -28.88 -9.99 14.86
N PRO A 306 -28.43 -11.26 14.93
CA PRO A 306 -29.27 -12.32 15.48
C PRO A 306 -29.53 -12.03 16.96
N PRO A 307 -30.74 -12.36 17.47
CA PRO A 307 -31.08 -12.13 18.87
C PRO A 307 -30.17 -12.92 19.79
N LEU A 308 -29.72 -12.27 20.87
CA LEU A 308 -28.97 -12.88 21.95
C LEU A 308 -29.87 -13.91 22.64
N SER A 309 -29.56 -15.20 22.45
CA SER A 309 -30.14 -16.28 23.24
C SER A 309 -29.63 -16.19 24.67
N THR A 310 -30.51 -15.81 25.61
CA THR A 310 -30.29 -15.97 27.04
C THR A 310 -30.20 -17.46 27.37
N LYS A 311 -29.03 -17.92 27.84
CA LYS A 311 -28.91 -19.24 28.47
C LYS A 311 -29.47 -19.13 29.88
N ALA A 312 -30.45 -19.97 30.16
CA ALA A 312 -30.98 -20.20 31.49
C ALA A 312 -29.92 -20.86 32.39
N GLU A 313 -29.79 -20.35 33.61
CA GLU A 313 -29.13 -20.98 34.73
C GLU A 313 -29.88 -22.27 35.11
N ARG A 314 -29.13 -23.37 35.22
CA ARG A 314 -29.45 -24.49 36.09
C ARG A 314 -28.16 -24.88 36.79
N GLN A 315 -28.04 -24.46 38.04
CA GLN A 315 -27.62 -25.25 39.20
C GLN A 315 -27.95 -24.45 40.45
#